data_AF-A0A438FEC1-F1
#
_entry.id   AF-A0A438FEC1-F1
#
_cell.length_a   1.000
_cell.length_b   1.000
_cell.length_c   1.000
_cell.angle_alpha   90.00
_cell.angle_beta   90.00
_cell.angle_gamma   90.00
#
_symmetry.space_group_name_H-M   'P 1'
#
loop_
_entity.id
_entity.type
_entity.pdbx_description
1 polymer ?
#
loop_
_entity_poly.entity_id
_entity_poly.type
_entity_poly.pdbx_seq_one_letter_code
_entity_poly.pdbx_strand_id
1 'polypeptide(L)'
;MRFEYQKKVAMLNKQKKRGTNAEALEKTKAAVSHLNTRYIVDMQSMDSTVSEINRLRDDQLYPKLVALVDGMATMWGTMLEHHKSQSKTAMALKSLDISQSPKETSEHHHKRTIQLWMVVQEWHSQFDKLVTNQKNYITALKKWLRLNLIPIESNLKEKVSSPPRAQNPPIQALLQAWNDHLEKLPDELAKTSISNFAAIIETIMQHQQDEMRLKAKCEETAKELERKTRQFNDWHSKYMQKRIPDENDREHPGDDPHDEVVIERKLVVETLSNRLKDEEESYQKECVLVRDKSLASLKNHLPELFRALSEFSYACSDMYSRLRSISRSQKPAGN
;
A
#
# COMPACT_ATOMS: atom_id res chain seq x y z
N MET A 1 -50.85 5.46 9.90
CA MET A 1 -51.10 5.57 11.36
C MET A 1 -51.32 7.00 11.85
N ARG A 2 -50.30 7.87 12.05
CA ARG A 2 -50.52 9.27 12.54
C ARG A 2 -51.51 10.07 11.68
N PHE A 3 -51.31 10.07 10.36
CA PHE A 3 -52.16 10.78 9.41
C PHE A 3 -53.61 10.23 9.37
N GLU A 4 -53.77 8.91 9.44
CA GLU A 4 -55.07 8.25 9.46
C GLU A 4 -55.84 8.51 10.75
N TYR A 5 -55.15 8.48 11.90
CA TYR A 5 -55.70 8.89 13.19
C TYR A 5 -56.20 10.34 13.14
N GLN A 6 -55.35 11.28 12.68
CA GLN A 6 -55.73 12.69 12.54
C GLN A 6 -56.93 12.89 11.60
N LYS A 7 -56.95 12.20 10.45
CA LYS A 7 -58.06 12.24 9.50
C LYS A 7 -59.36 11.72 10.13
N LYS A 8 -59.30 10.64 10.91
CA LYS A 8 -60.48 10.07 11.58
C LYS A 8 -60.99 10.93 12.73
N VAL A 9 -60.09 11.55 13.51
CA VAL A 9 -60.43 12.55 14.54
C VAL A 9 -61.12 13.76 13.91
N ALA A 10 -60.60 14.28 12.80
CA ALA A 10 -61.22 15.37 12.06
C ALA A 10 -62.63 15.00 11.55
N MET A 11 -62.80 13.77 11.06
CA MET A 11 -64.10 13.25 10.62
C MET A 11 -65.11 13.13 11.78
N LEU A 12 -64.66 12.64 12.95
CA LEU A 12 -65.49 12.57 14.16
C LEU A 12 -65.95 13.96 14.60
N ASN A 13 -65.05 14.95 14.59
CA ASN A 13 -65.38 16.33 14.94
C ASN A 13 -66.40 16.96 13.97
N LYS A 14 -66.31 16.63 12.67
CA LYS A 14 -67.27 17.08 11.67
C LYS A 14 -68.67 16.46 11.85
N GLN A 15 -68.75 15.18 12.22
CA GLN A 15 -70.02 14.50 12.51
C GLN A 15 -70.68 15.03 13.79
N LYS A 16 -69.89 15.30 14.84
CA LYS A 16 -70.38 15.94 16.08
C LYS A 16 -71.03 17.30 15.80
N LYS A 17 -70.46 18.10 14.89
CA LYS A 17 -70.98 19.43 14.53
C LYS A 17 -72.24 19.39 13.65
N ARG A 18 -72.47 18.31 12.90
CA ARG A 18 -73.56 18.21 11.90
C ARG A 18 -74.81 17.48 12.42
N GLY A 19 -74.84 17.01 13.67
CA GLY A 19 -76.00 16.29 14.23
C GLY A 19 -76.30 14.99 13.49
N THR A 20 -75.29 14.12 13.32
CA THR A 20 -75.43 12.84 12.59
C THR A 20 -76.09 11.75 13.46
N ASN A 21 -76.72 10.74 12.86
CA ASN A 21 -77.33 9.59 13.56
C ASN A 21 -76.39 9.01 14.65
N ALA A 22 -76.93 8.75 15.85
CA ALA A 22 -76.19 8.31 17.03
C ALA A 22 -75.37 7.03 16.78
N GLU A 23 -75.90 6.08 16.03
CA GLU A 23 -75.20 4.83 15.69
C GLU A 23 -73.93 5.08 14.85
N ALA A 24 -74.01 6.00 13.88
CA ALA A 24 -72.87 6.36 13.03
C ALA A 24 -71.79 7.13 13.81
N LEU A 25 -72.21 7.92 14.80
CA LEU A 25 -71.32 8.63 15.70
C LEU A 25 -70.55 7.64 16.60
N GLU A 26 -71.23 6.65 17.20
CA GLU A 26 -70.59 5.63 18.02
C GLU A 26 -69.62 4.74 17.21
N LYS A 27 -69.99 4.33 16.00
CA LYS A 27 -69.07 3.61 15.09
C LYS A 27 -67.80 4.42 14.81
N THR A 28 -67.93 5.74 14.61
CA THR A 28 -66.78 6.61 14.35
C THR A 28 -65.93 6.83 15.61
N LYS A 29 -66.54 6.94 16.80
CA LYS A 29 -65.80 6.98 18.08
C LYS A 29 -65.01 5.69 18.31
N ALA A 30 -65.61 4.53 18.10
CA ALA A 30 -64.94 3.23 18.23
C ALA A 30 -63.73 3.13 17.28
N ALA A 31 -63.89 3.56 16.03
CA ALA A 31 -62.79 3.58 15.06
C ALA A 31 -61.66 4.55 15.45
N VAL A 32 -61.98 5.73 16.01
CA VAL A 32 -60.97 6.67 16.53
C VAL A 32 -60.23 6.06 17.72
N SER A 33 -60.95 5.43 18.66
CA SER A 33 -60.34 4.76 19.83
C SER A 33 -59.38 3.64 19.41
N HIS A 34 -59.81 2.77 18.48
CA HIS A 34 -58.95 1.72 17.95
C HIS A 34 -57.69 2.27 17.25
N LEU A 35 -57.84 3.32 16.43
CA LEU A 35 -56.70 3.97 15.78
C LEU A 35 -55.78 4.67 16.80
N ASN A 36 -56.33 5.21 17.89
CA ASN A 36 -55.54 5.80 18.97
C ASN A 36 -54.67 4.76 19.65
N THR A 37 -55.24 3.62 20.04
CA THR A 37 -54.50 2.52 20.67
C THR A 37 -53.38 2.02 19.75
N ARG A 38 -53.68 1.77 18.46
CA ARG A 38 -52.64 1.37 17.50
C ARG A 38 -51.57 2.43 17.33
N TYR A 39 -51.94 3.70 17.22
CA TYR A 39 -50.98 4.80 17.13
C TYR A 39 -50.05 4.89 18.35
N ILE A 40 -50.59 4.69 19.56
CA ILE A 40 -49.80 4.65 20.80
C ILE A 40 -48.85 3.45 20.79
N VAL A 41 -49.33 2.25 20.44
CA VAL A 41 -48.50 1.04 20.37
C VAL A 41 -47.37 1.20 19.35
N ASP A 42 -47.66 1.74 18.17
CA ASP A 42 -46.65 2.00 17.14
C ASP A 42 -45.60 3.02 17.63
N MET A 43 -46.04 4.06 18.35
CA MET A 43 -45.13 5.06 18.93
C MET A 43 -44.23 4.44 20.01
N GLN A 44 -44.79 3.63 20.91
CA GLN A 44 -44.03 2.94 21.96
C GLN A 44 -43.01 1.95 21.38
N SER A 45 -43.40 1.20 20.34
CA SER A 45 -42.50 0.29 19.63
C SER A 45 -41.34 1.04 18.96
N MET A 46 -41.64 2.19 18.35
CA MET A 46 -40.63 3.07 17.77
C MET A 46 -39.70 3.68 18.83
N ASP A 47 -40.23 4.17 19.95
CA ASP A 47 -39.44 4.69 21.07
C ASP A 47 -38.53 3.61 21.67
N SER A 48 -39.03 2.37 21.80
CA SER A 48 -38.22 1.22 22.23
C SER A 48 -37.07 0.94 21.26
N THR A 49 -37.33 0.99 19.95
CA THR A 49 -36.30 0.79 18.92
C THR A 49 -35.23 1.89 18.98
N VAL A 50 -35.65 3.14 19.12
CA VAL A 50 -34.73 4.29 19.26
C VAL A 50 -33.91 4.20 20.56
N SER A 51 -34.52 3.77 21.66
CA SER A 51 -33.83 3.54 22.93
C SER A 51 -32.73 2.50 22.78
N GLU A 52 -33.01 1.37 22.12
CA GLU A 52 -32.01 0.33 21.87
C GLU A 52 -30.89 0.80 20.94
N ILE A 53 -31.20 1.59 19.89
CA ILE A 53 -30.19 2.22 19.04
C ILE A 53 -29.27 3.14 19.85
N ASN A 54 -29.83 3.99 20.73
CA ASN A 54 -29.04 4.88 21.58
C ASN A 54 -28.16 4.08 22.55
N ARG A 55 -28.68 3.02 23.15
CA ARG A 55 -27.92 2.11 24.03
C ARG A 55 -26.76 1.46 23.28
N LEU A 56 -27.00 0.92 22.08
CA LEU A 56 -25.94 0.35 21.23
C LEU A 56 -24.89 1.39 20.84
N ARG A 57 -25.32 2.62 20.52
CA ARG A 57 -24.43 3.73 20.15
C ARG A 57 -23.54 4.17 21.32
N ASP A 58 -24.15 4.50 22.45
CA ASP A 58 -23.49 5.20 23.55
C ASP A 58 -22.81 4.24 24.53
N ASP A 59 -23.43 3.08 24.82
CA ASP A 59 -22.93 2.15 25.84
C ASP A 59 -22.04 1.05 25.26
N GLN A 60 -22.17 0.73 23.97
CA GLN A 60 -21.39 -0.34 23.34
C GLN A 60 -20.41 0.16 22.29
N LEU A 61 -20.87 0.93 21.30
CA LEU A 61 -20.03 1.38 20.20
C LEU A 61 -19.04 2.45 20.66
N TYR A 62 -19.48 3.48 21.38
CA TYR A 62 -18.62 4.57 21.81
C TYR A 62 -17.42 4.10 22.66
N PRO A 63 -17.56 3.26 23.70
CA PRO A 63 -16.41 2.76 24.46
C PRO A 63 -15.41 1.98 23.60
N LYS A 64 -15.90 1.21 22.62
CA LYS A 64 -15.04 0.48 21.67
C LYS A 64 -14.27 1.43 20.76
N LEU A 65 -14.90 2.51 20.30
CA LEU A 65 -14.23 3.54 19.50
C LEU A 65 -13.17 4.29 20.32
N VAL A 66 -13.44 4.60 21.59
CA VAL A 66 -12.45 5.21 22.50
C VAL A 66 -11.25 4.27 22.69
N ALA A 67 -11.50 2.99 22.96
CA ALA A 67 -10.44 1.99 23.08
C ALA A 67 -9.63 1.84 21.77
N LEU A 68 -10.29 1.90 20.62
CA LEU A 68 -9.62 1.88 19.32
C LEU A 68 -8.73 3.11 19.12
N VAL A 69 -9.20 4.31 19.47
CA VAL A 69 -8.39 5.54 19.42
C VAL A 69 -7.15 5.41 20.33
N ASP A 70 -7.31 4.89 21.55
CA ASP A 70 -6.20 4.64 22.47
C ASP A 70 -5.17 3.66 21.89
N GLY A 71 -5.65 2.55 21.31
CA GLY A 71 -4.80 1.54 20.66
C GLY A 71 -4.05 2.12 19.45
N MET A 72 -4.75 2.87 18.60
CA MET A 72 -4.16 3.53 17.43
C MET A 72 -3.14 4.60 17.81
N ALA A 73 -3.40 5.40 18.86
CA ALA A 73 -2.43 6.37 19.37
C ALA A 73 -1.12 5.70 19.80
N THR A 74 -1.24 4.57 20.51
CA THR A 74 -0.08 3.80 20.98
C THR A 74 0.70 3.18 19.81
N MET A 75 -0.02 2.55 18.86
CA MET A 75 0.58 1.94 17.68
C MET A 75 1.30 2.99 16.82
N TRP A 76 0.68 4.12 16.52
CA TRP A 76 1.29 5.17 15.72
C TRP A 76 2.45 5.88 16.43
N GLY A 77 2.41 6.01 17.75
CA GLY A 77 3.56 6.45 18.54
C GLY A 77 4.75 5.52 18.37
N THR A 78 4.53 4.20 18.49
CA THR A 78 5.56 3.18 18.29
C THR A 78 6.08 3.17 16.86
N MET A 79 5.18 3.27 15.87
CA MET A 79 5.54 3.33 14.45
C MET A 79 6.41 4.55 14.13
N LEU A 80 6.10 5.71 14.72
CA LEU A 80 6.90 6.92 14.58
C LEU A 80 8.33 6.72 15.10
N GLU A 81 8.51 6.06 16.23
CA GLU A 81 9.84 5.75 16.78
C GLU A 81 10.64 4.86 15.82
N HIS A 82 10.01 3.81 15.29
CA HIS A 82 10.64 2.93 14.31
C HIS A 82 11.02 3.66 13.02
N HIS A 83 10.10 4.44 12.44
CA HIS A 83 10.38 5.19 11.21
C HIS A 83 11.48 6.25 11.42
N LYS A 84 11.50 6.92 12.59
CA LYS A 84 12.62 7.82 12.95
C LYS A 84 13.95 7.08 13.05
N SER A 85 13.96 5.90 13.65
CA SER A 85 15.16 5.07 13.72
C SER A 85 15.64 4.62 12.34
N GLN A 86 14.73 4.13 11.49
CA GLN A 86 15.02 3.73 10.12
C GLN A 86 15.51 4.93 9.28
N SER A 87 14.93 6.12 9.47
CA SER A 87 15.37 7.34 8.81
C SER A 87 16.81 7.69 9.19
N LYS A 88 17.19 7.61 10.48
CA LYS A 88 18.57 7.80 10.93
C LYS A 88 19.52 6.77 10.30
N THR A 89 19.15 5.49 10.28
CA THR A 89 19.94 4.43 9.63
C THR A 89 20.10 4.70 8.14
N ALA A 90 19.03 5.10 7.45
CA ALA A 90 19.08 5.44 6.03
C ALA A 90 19.98 6.65 5.76
N MET A 91 19.95 7.68 6.61
CA MET A 91 20.87 8.82 6.49
C MET A 91 22.34 8.39 6.63
N ALA A 92 22.64 7.46 7.54
CA ALA A 92 23.99 6.93 7.72
C ALA A 92 24.51 6.16 6.49
N LEU A 93 23.63 5.65 5.62
CA LEU A 93 24.05 5.02 4.36
C LEU A 93 24.76 6.00 3.43
N LYS A 94 24.52 7.31 3.53
CA LYS A 94 25.20 8.30 2.68
C LYS A 94 26.72 8.23 2.81
N SER A 95 27.23 7.96 4.02
CA SER A 95 28.66 7.84 4.31
C SER A 95 29.22 6.43 4.10
N LEU A 96 28.42 5.46 3.61
CA LEU A 96 28.90 4.10 3.39
C LEU A 96 29.96 4.07 2.27
N ASP A 97 31.17 3.62 2.59
CA ASP A 97 32.20 3.30 1.60
C ASP A 97 32.10 1.82 1.20
N ILE A 98 32.04 1.56 -0.10
CA ILE A 98 32.01 0.21 -0.67
C ILE A 98 33.20 -0.05 -1.60
N SER A 99 34.25 0.77 -1.53
CA SER A 99 35.43 0.69 -2.40
C SER A 99 36.06 -0.70 -2.46
N GLN A 100 35.98 -1.46 -1.37
CA GLN A 100 36.52 -2.83 -1.25
C GLN A 100 35.52 -3.94 -1.61
N SER A 101 34.30 -3.60 -2.03
CA SER A 101 33.25 -4.59 -2.31
C SER A 101 33.34 -5.11 -3.76
N PRO A 102 32.98 -6.39 -4.01
CA PRO A 102 32.85 -6.91 -5.37
C PRO A 102 31.87 -6.07 -6.17
N LYS A 103 32.26 -5.69 -7.39
CA LYS A 103 31.43 -4.82 -8.25
C LYS A 103 30.42 -5.64 -9.02
N GLU A 104 30.77 -6.86 -9.38
CA GLU A 104 29.95 -7.79 -10.14
C GLU A 104 28.64 -8.15 -9.42
N THR A 105 27.58 -8.24 -10.20
CA THR A 105 26.29 -8.76 -9.82
C THR A 105 26.34 -10.28 -9.84
N SER A 106 26.14 -10.89 -8.67
CA SER A 106 25.94 -12.32 -8.53
C SER A 106 24.46 -12.66 -8.68
N GLU A 107 24.15 -13.92 -8.99
CA GLU A 107 22.77 -14.42 -8.98
C GLU A 107 22.11 -14.19 -7.62
N HIS A 108 22.87 -14.31 -6.52
CA HIS A 108 22.38 -13.99 -5.19
C HIS A 108 22.04 -12.50 -5.03
N HIS A 109 22.90 -11.58 -5.51
CA HIS A 109 22.59 -10.14 -5.50
C HIS A 109 21.29 -9.85 -6.24
N HIS A 110 21.15 -10.35 -7.46
CA HIS A 110 19.96 -10.14 -8.28
C HIS A 110 18.69 -10.70 -7.61
N LYS A 111 18.76 -11.92 -7.08
CA LYS A 111 17.65 -12.53 -6.33
C LYS A 111 17.24 -11.70 -5.11
N ARG A 112 18.18 -11.09 -4.39
CA ARG A 112 17.88 -10.20 -3.27
C ARG A 112 17.22 -8.89 -3.71
N THR A 113 17.63 -8.33 -4.84
CA THR A 113 16.95 -7.16 -5.42
C THR A 113 15.51 -7.48 -5.79
N ILE A 114 15.25 -8.63 -6.44
CA ILE A 114 13.88 -9.08 -6.76
C ILE A 114 13.05 -9.24 -5.48
N GLN A 115 13.61 -9.87 -4.44
CA GLN A 115 12.93 -10.01 -3.14
C GLN A 115 12.60 -8.65 -2.52
N LEU A 116 13.54 -7.71 -2.53
CA LEU A 116 13.31 -6.37 -2.02
C LEU A 116 12.18 -5.67 -2.78
N TRP A 117 12.20 -5.75 -4.12
CA TRP A 117 11.15 -5.17 -4.96
C TRP A 117 9.76 -5.74 -4.61
N MET A 118 9.64 -7.06 -4.48
CA MET A 118 8.37 -7.70 -4.10
C MET A 118 7.87 -7.22 -2.72
N VAL A 119 8.78 -7.12 -1.75
CA VAL A 119 8.43 -6.65 -0.39
C VAL A 119 7.97 -5.19 -0.43
N VAL A 120 8.63 -4.32 -1.20
CA VAL A 120 8.24 -2.91 -1.31
C VAL A 120 6.88 -2.76 -2.00
N GLN A 121 6.59 -3.58 -3.02
CA GLN A 121 5.29 -3.59 -3.70
C GLN A 121 4.16 -4.04 -2.76
N GLU A 122 4.39 -5.13 -2.01
CA GLU A 122 3.42 -5.60 -1.03
C GLU A 122 3.21 -4.56 0.07
N TRP A 123 4.29 -3.93 0.55
CA TRP A 123 4.20 -2.85 1.52
C TRP A 123 3.37 -1.66 1.00
N HIS A 124 3.58 -1.23 -0.24
CA HIS A 124 2.75 -0.19 -0.87
C HIS A 124 1.27 -0.59 -0.89
N SER A 125 0.96 -1.83 -1.30
CA SER A 125 -0.43 -2.34 -1.32
C SER A 125 -1.06 -2.37 0.07
N GLN A 126 -0.33 -2.85 1.07
CA GLN A 126 -0.84 -2.94 2.45
C GLN A 126 -1.00 -1.57 3.10
N PHE A 127 -0.10 -0.63 2.80
CA PHE A 127 -0.22 0.75 3.24
C PHE A 127 -1.50 1.40 2.68
N ASP A 128 -1.74 1.26 1.37
CA ASP A 128 -2.93 1.80 0.71
C ASP A 128 -4.22 1.21 1.29
N LYS A 129 -4.26 -0.12 1.49
CA LYS A 129 -5.39 -0.81 2.13
C LYS A 129 -5.63 -0.31 3.54
N LEU A 130 -4.58 -0.14 4.36
CA LEU A 130 -4.71 0.35 5.73
C LEU A 130 -5.38 1.71 5.77
N VAL A 131 -4.86 2.66 5.00
CA VAL A 131 -5.38 4.05 4.98
C VAL A 131 -6.80 4.10 4.43
N THR A 132 -7.04 3.42 3.30
CA THR A 132 -8.35 3.38 2.65
C THR A 132 -9.41 2.76 3.55
N ASN A 133 -9.11 1.62 4.18
CA ASN A 133 -10.05 0.94 5.08
C ASN A 133 -10.36 1.81 6.31
N GLN A 134 -9.38 2.51 6.85
CA GLN A 134 -9.56 3.41 7.97
C GLN A 134 -10.48 4.60 7.60
N LYS A 135 -10.22 5.27 6.47
CA LYS A 135 -11.07 6.35 5.94
C LYS A 135 -12.50 5.87 5.69
N ASN A 136 -12.66 4.72 5.05
CA ASN A 136 -13.96 4.13 4.74
C ASN A 136 -14.75 3.76 6.00
N TYR A 137 -14.09 3.13 6.98
CA TYR A 137 -14.72 2.74 8.24
C TYR A 137 -15.29 3.96 8.99
N ILE A 138 -14.50 5.01 9.16
CA ILE A 138 -14.93 6.22 9.86
C ILE A 138 -16.02 6.97 9.08
N THR A 139 -15.89 7.04 7.75
CA THR A 139 -16.93 7.64 6.88
C THR A 139 -18.26 6.89 7.00
N ALA A 140 -18.22 5.56 7.00
CA ALA A 140 -19.41 4.72 7.15
C ALA A 140 -20.09 4.94 8.51
N LEU A 141 -19.30 4.99 9.59
CA LEU A 141 -19.82 5.27 10.93
C LEU A 141 -20.42 6.67 11.05
N LYS A 142 -19.78 7.70 10.46
CA LYS A 142 -20.30 9.07 10.43
C LYS A 142 -21.63 9.15 9.66
N LYS A 143 -21.75 8.45 8.53
CA LYS A 143 -23.00 8.34 7.76
C LYS A 143 -24.09 7.63 8.56
N TRP A 144 -23.77 6.52 9.21
CA TRP A 144 -24.71 5.80 10.08
C TRP A 144 -25.18 6.70 11.22
N LEU A 145 -24.26 7.40 11.90
CA LEU A 145 -24.61 8.27 13.02
C LEU A 145 -25.59 9.38 12.59
N ARG A 146 -25.38 10.00 11.42
CA ARG A 146 -26.29 11.02 10.88
C ARG A 146 -27.73 10.53 10.73
N LEU A 147 -27.94 9.26 10.37
CA LEU A 147 -29.28 8.67 10.25
C LEU A 147 -29.94 8.44 11.60
N ASN A 148 -29.16 8.23 12.66
CA ASN A 148 -29.64 7.91 14.01
C ASN A 148 -29.77 9.13 14.93
N LEU A 149 -29.37 10.33 14.48
CA LEU A 149 -29.47 11.58 15.24
C LEU A 149 -30.75 12.38 14.94
N ILE A 150 -31.57 11.95 13.97
CA ILE A 150 -32.78 12.67 13.57
C ILE A 150 -33.83 12.54 14.69
N PRO A 151 -34.28 13.65 15.31
CA PRO A 151 -35.32 13.59 16.33
C PRO A 151 -36.63 13.11 15.71
N ILE A 152 -37.15 11.97 16.15
CA ILE A 152 -38.51 11.58 15.80
C ILE A 152 -39.47 12.43 16.64
N GLU A 153 -40.32 13.22 15.98
CA GLU A 153 -41.34 14.04 16.63
C GLU A 153 -42.35 13.18 17.42
N SER A 154 -42.14 13.02 18.72
CA SER A 154 -43.14 12.49 19.65
C SER A 154 -44.03 13.65 20.14
N ASN A 155 -44.88 14.18 19.24
CA ASN A 155 -45.76 15.32 19.54
C ASN A 155 -47.03 14.94 20.32
N LEU A 156 -46.90 14.14 21.39
CA LEU A 156 -47.92 14.03 22.43
C LEU A 156 -47.41 14.77 23.66
N LYS A 157 -48.09 15.86 24.02
CA LYS A 157 -47.94 16.58 25.32
C LYS A 157 -48.32 15.71 26.53
N GLU A 158 -48.58 14.43 26.31
CA GLU A 158 -48.93 13.46 27.33
C GLU A 158 -47.63 12.79 27.77
N LYS A 159 -47.30 13.00 29.05
CA LYS A 159 -46.08 12.54 29.71
C LYS A 159 -45.89 11.03 29.53
N VAL A 160 -45.27 10.61 28.43
CA VAL A 160 -44.63 9.30 28.35
C VAL A 160 -43.20 9.50 28.85
N SER A 161 -42.88 8.73 29.88
CA SER A 161 -41.71 8.78 30.76
C SER A 161 -40.38 8.49 30.07
N SER A 162 -40.11 9.11 28.93
CA SER A 162 -38.85 8.96 28.21
C SER A 162 -37.86 10.03 28.71
N PRO A 163 -36.65 9.65 29.16
CA PRO A 163 -35.63 10.61 29.57
C PRO A 163 -35.35 11.64 28.45
N PRO A 164 -34.98 12.88 28.79
CA PRO A 164 -34.59 13.88 27.79
C PRO A 164 -33.48 13.33 26.90
N ARG A 165 -33.70 13.32 25.59
CA ARG A 165 -32.70 12.88 24.60
C ARG A 165 -31.47 13.79 24.69
N ALA A 166 -30.28 13.20 24.87
CA ALA A 166 -29.02 13.96 24.80
C ALA A 166 -28.91 14.58 23.41
N GLN A 167 -29.01 15.91 23.30
CA GLN A 167 -29.04 16.60 22.02
C GLN A 167 -27.74 16.44 21.22
N ASN A 168 -26.62 16.10 21.86
CA ASN A 168 -25.31 15.91 21.23
C ASN A 168 -24.54 14.77 21.94
N PRO A 169 -24.63 13.51 21.48
CA PRO A 169 -23.90 12.41 22.10
C PRO A 169 -22.38 12.53 21.85
N PRO A 170 -21.52 12.18 22.82
CA PRO A 170 -20.05 12.26 22.71
C PRO A 170 -19.46 11.67 21.42
N ILE A 171 -20.02 10.56 20.97
CA ILE A 171 -19.63 9.87 19.72
C ILE A 171 -19.66 10.78 18.49
N GLN A 172 -20.56 11.77 18.45
CA GLN A 172 -20.70 12.71 17.34
C GLN A 172 -19.47 13.60 17.21
N ALA A 173 -19.01 14.19 18.30
CA ALA A 173 -17.83 15.04 18.30
C ALA A 173 -16.58 14.23 17.94
N LEU A 174 -16.46 13.01 18.48
CA LEU A 174 -15.34 12.12 18.20
C LEU A 174 -15.28 11.74 16.71
N LEU A 175 -16.37 11.23 16.13
CA LEU A 175 -16.40 10.79 14.72
C LEU A 175 -16.26 11.96 13.75
N GLN A 176 -16.83 13.13 14.08
CA GLN A 176 -16.64 14.33 13.27
C GLN A 176 -15.16 14.73 13.24
N ALA A 177 -14.53 14.87 14.40
CA ALA A 177 -13.11 15.19 14.48
C ALA A 177 -12.26 14.12 13.79
N TRP A 178 -12.53 12.83 14.02
CA TRP A 178 -11.75 11.74 13.42
C TRP A 178 -11.80 11.78 11.90
N ASN A 179 -12.99 11.95 11.32
CA ASN A 179 -13.17 12.09 9.88
C ASN A 179 -12.40 13.30 9.33
N ASP A 180 -12.52 14.47 9.98
CA ASP A 180 -11.92 15.71 9.48
C ASP A 180 -10.39 15.70 9.55
N HIS A 181 -9.80 14.99 10.51
CA HIS A 181 -8.35 14.80 10.56
C HIS A 181 -7.88 13.75 9.54
N LEU A 182 -8.64 12.66 9.35
CA LEU A 182 -8.30 11.61 8.39
C LEU A 182 -8.21 12.12 6.95
N GLU A 183 -9.13 13.01 6.55
CA GLU A 183 -9.13 13.64 5.21
C GLU A 183 -7.93 14.57 4.99
N LYS A 184 -7.27 15.03 6.05
CA LYS A 184 -6.12 15.95 6.00
C LYS A 184 -4.77 15.25 6.16
N LEU A 185 -4.75 13.93 6.33
CA LEU A 185 -3.51 13.20 6.47
C LEU A 185 -2.68 13.28 5.18
N PRO A 186 -1.34 13.35 5.27
CA PRO A 186 -0.47 13.37 4.10
C PRO A 186 -0.19 11.94 3.59
N ASP A 187 -1.21 11.10 3.44
CA ASP A 187 -1.05 9.70 3.04
C ASP A 187 -0.54 9.54 1.60
N GLU A 188 -0.96 10.41 0.69
CA GLU A 188 -0.54 10.36 -0.72
C GLU A 188 0.97 10.57 -0.90
N LEU A 189 1.58 11.43 -0.08
CA LEU A 189 3.03 11.67 -0.12
C LEU A 189 3.79 10.39 0.30
N ALA A 190 3.35 9.74 1.37
CA ALA A 190 3.95 8.49 1.84
C ALA A 190 3.75 7.36 0.83
N LYS A 191 2.54 7.21 0.30
CA LYS A 191 2.19 6.21 -0.72
C LYS A 191 3.05 6.37 -1.98
N THR A 192 3.15 7.60 -2.48
CA THR A 192 3.96 7.92 -3.66
C THR A 192 5.44 7.69 -3.38
N SER A 193 5.94 7.98 -2.18
CA SER A 193 7.33 7.71 -1.81
C SER A 193 7.66 6.22 -1.85
N ILE A 194 6.77 5.34 -1.34
CA ILE A 194 6.96 3.88 -1.40
C ILE A 194 6.92 3.41 -2.87
N SER A 195 5.95 3.88 -3.66
CA SER A 195 5.81 3.53 -5.08
C SER A 195 7.04 3.94 -5.90
N ASN A 196 7.53 5.17 -5.73
CA ASN A 196 8.74 5.65 -6.38
C ASN A 196 9.96 4.82 -6.00
N PHE A 197 10.06 4.43 -4.73
CA PHE A 197 11.14 3.55 -4.29
C PHE A 197 11.06 2.17 -4.95
N ALA A 198 9.86 1.60 -5.13
CA ALA A 198 9.69 0.36 -5.89
C ALA A 198 10.20 0.48 -7.33
N ALA A 199 9.88 1.57 -8.02
CA ALA A 199 10.36 1.84 -9.38
C ALA A 199 11.90 1.98 -9.46
N ILE A 200 12.52 2.55 -8.43
CA ILE A 200 13.98 2.63 -8.31
C ILE A 200 14.59 1.22 -8.17
N ILE A 201 14.02 0.36 -7.31
CA ILE A 201 14.50 -1.02 -7.16
C ILE A 201 14.30 -1.82 -8.46
N GLU A 202 13.20 -1.60 -9.18
CA GLU A 202 12.96 -2.19 -10.50
C GLU A 202 14.04 -1.76 -11.51
N THR A 203 14.41 -0.48 -11.51
CA THR A 203 15.49 0.03 -12.37
C THR A 203 16.83 -0.63 -12.04
N ILE A 204 17.15 -0.80 -10.74
CA ILE A 204 18.35 -1.52 -10.30
C ILE A 204 18.32 -2.98 -10.76
N MET A 205 17.16 -3.63 -10.64
CA MET A 205 16.96 -5.01 -11.08
C MET A 205 17.21 -5.16 -12.59
N GLN A 206 16.75 -4.22 -13.43
CA GLN A 206 17.00 -4.25 -14.87
C GLN A 206 18.48 -4.07 -15.20
N HIS A 207 19.15 -3.09 -14.58
CA HIS A 207 20.59 -2.91 -14.76
C HIS A 207 21.40 -4.17 -14.39
N GLN A 208 21.05 -4.81 -13.26
CA GLN A 208 21.64 -6.08 -12.84
C GLN A 208 21.39 -7.20 -13.85
N GLN A 209 20.19 -7.28 -14.41
CA GLN A 209 19.83 -8.27 -15.42
C GLN A 209 20.63 -8.09 -16.72
N ASP A 210 20.86 -6.85 -17.14
CA ASP A 210 21.64 -6.54 -18.33
C ASP A 210 23.13 -6.84 -18.14
N GLU A 211 23.70 -6.51 -16.97
CA GLU A 211 25.07 -6.91 -16.59
C GLU A 211 25.23 -8.44 -16.64
N MET A 212 24.28 -9.19 -16.09
CA MET A 212 24.31 -10.66 -16.11
C MET A 212 24.21 -11.23 -17.53
N ARG A 213 23.51 -10.56 -18.47
CA ARG A 213 23.46 -10.95 -19.88
C ARG A 213 24.81 -10.74 -20.57
N LEU A 214 25.49 -9.63 -20.29
CA LEU A 214 26.85 -9.38 -20.79
C LEU A 214 27.83 -10.44 -20.29
N LYS A 215 27.74 -10.82 -19.02
CA LYS A 215 28.54 -11.91 -18.45
C LYS A 215 28.33 -13.22 -19.21
N ALA A 216 27.08 -13.62 -19.42
CA ALA A 216 26.74 -14.84 -20.15
C ALA A 216 27.29 -14.83 -21.59
N LYS A 217 27.27 -13.66 -22.25
CA LYS A 217 27.85 -13.48 -23.59
C LYS A 217 29.38 -13.68 -23.59
N CYS A 218 30.08 -13.11 -22.60
CA CYS A 218 31.52 -13.30 -22.45
C CYS A 218 31.85 -14.80 -22.25
N GLU A 219 31.09 -15.49 -21.39
CA GLU A 219 31.26 -16.92 -21.14
C GLU A 219 31.01 -17.78 -22.39
N GLU A 220 30.04 -17.40 -23.24
CA GLU A 220 29.77 -18.06 -24.51
C GLU A 220 30.93 -17.88 -25.51
N THR A 221 31.39 -16.64 -25.71
CA THR A 221 32.53 -16.35 -26.59
C THR A 221 33.80 -17.03 -26.09
N ALA A 222 34.03 -17.09 -24.78
CA ALA A 222 35.18 -17.78 -24.18
C ALA A 222 35.16 -19.28 -24.47
N LYS A 223 34.00 -19.94 -24.32
CA LYS A 223 33.84 -21.37 -24.67
C LYS A 223 34.08 -21.63 -26.15
N GLU A 224 33.59 -20.74 -27.02
CA GLU A 224 33.82 -20.86 -28.46
C GLU A 224 35.30 -20.65 -28.82
N LEU A 225 35.97 -19.67 -28.20
CA LEU A 225 37.41 -19.45 -28.37
C LEU A 225 38.21 -20.66 -27.92
N GLU A 226 37.90 -21.25 -26.76
CA GLU A 226 38.54 -22.46 -26.26
C GLU A 226 38.40 -23.62 -27.25
N ARG A 227 37.18 -23.82 -27.78
CA ARG A 227 36.90 -24.84 -28.79
C ARG A 227 37.69 -24.62 -30.07
N LYS A 228 37.71 -23.39 -30.60
CA LYS A 228 38.42 -23.04 -31.85
C LYS A 228 39.93 -23.14 -31.69
N THR A 229 40.45 -22.74 -30.53
CA THR A 229 41.87 -22.86 -30.19
C THR A 229 42.30 -24.33 -30.15
N ARG A 230 41.50 -25.20 -29.51
CA ARG A 230 41.76 -26.66 -29.52
C ARG A 230 41.73 -27.23 -30.94
N GLN A 231 40.72 -26.88 -31.73
CA GLN A 231 40.62 -27.33 -33.12
C GLN A 231 41.80 -26.88 -33.98
N PHE A 232 42.25 -25.65 -33.79
CA PHE A 232 43.44 -25.12 -34.46
C PHE A 232 44.70 -25.89 -34.04
N ASN A 233 44.93 -26.08 -32.74
CA ASN A 233 46.11 -26.78 -32.23
C ASN A 233 46.17 -28.25 -32.68
N ASP A 234 45.04 -28.96 -32.63
CA ASP A 234 44.95 -30.36 -33.08
C ASP A 234 45.22 -30.47 -34.58
N TRP A 235 44.64 -29.56 -35.38
CA TRP A 235 44.88 -29.51 -36.81
C TRP A 235 46.33 -29.16 -37.11
N HIS A 236 46.88 -28.13 -36.47
CA HIS A 236 48.25 -27.64 -36.66
C HIS A 236 49.26 -28.72 -36.30
N SER A 237 49.06 -29.45 -35.19
CA SER A 237 49.92 -30.57 -34.80
C SER A 237 49.93 -31.69 -35.85
N LYS A 238 48.75 -32.12 -36.32
CA LYS A 238 48.63 -33.12 -37.41
C LYS A 238 49.21 -32.63 -38.73
N TYR A 239 49.05 -31.34 -39.01
CA TYR A 239 49.54 -30.69 -40.21
C TYR A 239 51.09 -30.66 -40.21
N MET A 240 51.70 -30.26 -39.10
CA MET A 240 53.16 -30.28 -38.92
C MET A 240 53.75 -31.70 -38.96
N GLN A 241 53.05 -32.70 -38.40
CA GLN A 241 53.47 -34.11 -38.47
C GLN A 241 53.46 -34.68 -39.90
N LYS A 242 52.63 -34.14 -40.82
CA LYS A 242 52.61 -34.53 -42.23
C LYS A 242 53.68 -33.83 -43.07
N ARG A 243 54.28 -32.76 -42.56
CA ARG A 243 55.32 -31.94 -43.23
C ARG A 243 56.74 -32.51 -43.04
N ILE A 244 56.90 -33.82 -42.86
CA ILE A 244 58.24 -34.45 -42.80
C ILE A 244 58.94 -34.15 -44.14
N PRO A 245 60.16 -33.57 -44.14
CA PRO A 245 60.80 -33.14 -45.38
C PRO A 245 61.19 -34.34 -46.26
N ASP A 246 60.76 -34.33 -47.52
CA ASP A 246 61.50 -35.02 -48.57
C ASP A 246 62.69 -34.12 -48.94
N GLU A 247 63.92 -34.61 -48.82
CA GLU A 247 65.16 -33.81 -48.89
C GLU A 247 65.41 -33.16 -50.27
N ASN A 248 64.54 -33.37 -51.26
CA ASN A 248 64.83 -33.04 -52.66
C ASN A 248 64.14 -31.80 -53.26
N ASP A 249 63.20 -31.13 -52.59
CA ASP A 249 62.57 -29.92 -53.14
C ASP A 249 62.96 -28.67 -52.33
N ARG A 250 64.17 -28.18 -52.60
CA ARG A 250 64.64 -26.86 -52.15
C ARG A 250 64.73 -25.88 -53.31
N GLU A 251 63.65 -25.69 -54.04
CA GLU A 251 63.57 -24.59 -54.99
C GLU A 251 62.22 -23.89 -54.85
N HIS A 252 62.25 -22.62 -54.42
CA HIS A 252 61.23 -21.56 -54.43
C HIS A 252 60.85 -21.04 -53.01
N PRO A 253 61.59 -20.05 -52.46
CA PRO A 253 61.41 -19.56 -51.08
C PRO A 253 60.28 -18.53 -50.87
N GLY A 254 59.35 -18.36 -51.82
CA GLY A 254 58.55 -17.13 -51.91
C GLY A 254 57.10 -17.20 -51.44
N ASP A 255 56.35 -18.21 -51.89
CA ASP A 255 54.89 -18.26 -51.73
C ASP A 255 54.44 -19.71 -51.58
N ASP A 256 54.52 -20.25 -50.36
CA ASP A 256 53.95 -21.57 -50.04
C ASP A 256 52.47 -21.38 -49.65
N PRO A 257 51.48 -21.82 -50.46
CA PRO A 257 50.05 -21.70 -50.17
C PRO A 257 49.65 -22.33 -48.83
N HIS A 258 50.53 -23.18 -48.30
CA HIS A 258 50.43 -23.82 -47.02
C HIS A 258 50.59 -22.90 -45.81
N ASP A 259 51.46 -21.89 -45.88
CA ASP A 259 51.61 -20.89 -44.81
C ASP A 259 50.37 -19.97 -44.76
N GLU A 260 49.74 -19.71 -45.92
CA GLU A 260 48.50 -18.92 -46.01
C GLU A 260 47.34 -19.57 -45.25
N VAL A 261 47.16 -20.90 -45.35
CA VAL A 261 46.11 -21.64 -44.62
C VAL A 261 46.35 -21.63 -43.11
N VAL A 262 47.60 -21.69 -42.66
CA VAL A 262 47.94 -21.57 -41.23
C VAL A 262 47.63 -20.17 -40.73
N ILE A 263 48.00 -19.14 -41.50
CA ILE A 263 47.72 -17.73 -41.20
C ILE A 263 46.20 -17.50 -41.12
N GLU A 264 45.43 -17.96 -42.10
CA GLU A 264 43.96 -17.80 -42.14
C GLU A 264 43.29 -18.44 -40.91
N ARG A 265 43.65 -19.68 -40.58
CA ARG A 265 43.07 -20.37 -39.41
C ARG A 265 43.48 -19.74 -38.09
N LYS A 266 44.71 -19.22 -37.99
CA LYS A 266 45.19 -18.48 -36.83
C LYS A 266 44.44 -17.15 -36.68
N LEU A 267 44.18 -16.45 -37.79
CA LEU A 267 43.44 -15.19 -37.82
C LEU A 267 42.00 -15.35 -37.32
N VAL A 268 41.34 -16.48 -37.58
CA VAL A 268 40.02 -16.80 -37.01
C VAL A 268 40.05 -16.87 -35.49
N VAL A 269 41.06 -17.54 -34.91
CA VAL A 269 41.24 -17.63 -33.44
C VAL A 269 41.55 -16.26 -32.86
N GLU A 270 42.42 -15.49 -33.52
CA GLU A 270 42.81 -14.14 -33.08
C GLU A 270 41.62 -13.16 -33.12
N THR A 271 40.79 -13.23 -34.16
CA THR A 271 39.57 -12.41 -34.27
C THR A 271 38.60 -12.69 -33.13
N LEU A 272 38.40 -13.98 -32.78
CA LEU A 272 37.57 -14.36 -31.63
C LEU A 272 38.18 -13.93 -30.30
N SER A 273 39.51 -14.00 -30.16
CA SER A 273 40.23 -13.52 -28.98
C SER A 273 40.07 -12.01 -28.78
N ASN A 274 40.20 -11.22 -29.85
CA ASN A 274 39.99 -9.77 -29.81
C ASN A 274 38.53 -9.44 -29.46
N ARG A 275 37.57 -10.16 -30.05
CA ARG A 275 36.15 -10.00 -29.71
C ARG A 275 35.87 -10.29 -28.23
N LEU A 276 36.44 -11.36 -27.67
CA LEU A 276 36.29 -11.67 -26.24
C LEU A 276 36.81 -10.54 -25.38
N LYS A 277 38.00 -10.02 -25.70
CA LYS A 277 38.62 -8.91 -24.97
C LYS A 277 37.72 -7.66 -24.96
N ASP A 278 37.16 -7.29 -26.12
CA ASP A 278 36.25 -6.15 -26.23
C ASP A 278 34.95 -6.35 -25.42
N GLU A 279 34.42 -7.58 -25.42
CA GLU A 279 33.25 -7.98 -24.62
C GLU A 279 33.54 -7.92 -23.11
N GLU A 280 34.70 -8.42 -22.67
CA GLU A 280 35.15 -8.39 -21.27
C GLU A 280 35.39 -6.96 -20.78
N GLU A 281 36.00 -6.10 -21.60
CA GLU A 281 36.18 -4.68 -21.27
C GLU A 281 34.83 -3.96 -21.11
N SER A 282 33.85 -4.29 -21.97
CA SER A 282 32.50 -3.75 -21.90
C SER A 282 31.77 -4.23 -20.65
N TYR A 283 31.87 -5.52 -20.34
CA TYR A 283 31.30 -6.11 -19.13
C TYR A 283 31.88 -5.48 -17.86
N GLN A 284 33.21 -5.32 -17.76
CA GLN A 284 33.86 -4.71 -16.60
C GLN A 284 33.40 -3.26 -16.37
N LYS A 285 33.23 -2.47 -17.45
CA LYS A 285 32.68 -1.12 -17.36
C LYS A 285 31.24 -1.13 -16.84
N GLU A 286 30.42 -2.05 -17.33
CA GLU A 286 29.03 -2.19 -16.89
C GLU A 286 28.93 -2.60 -15.41
N CYS A 287 29.76 -3.54 -14.93
CA CYS A 287 29.80 -3.91 -13.51
C CYS A 287 30.01 -2.70 -12.58
N VAL A 288 30.95 -1.81 -12.94
CA VAL A 288 31.20 -0.58 -12.16
C VAL A 288 29.98 0.35 -12.24
N LEU A 289 29.45 0.57 -13.44
CA LEU A 289 28.31 1.44 -13.68
C LEU A 289 27.07 1.01 -12.89
N VAL A 290 26.71 -0.28 -12.96
CA VAL A 290 25.57 -0.86 -12.26
C VAL A 290 25.75 -0.71 -10.75
N ARG A 291 26.95 -0.98 -10.23
CA ARG A 291 27.24 -0.84 -8.80
C ARG A 291 27.09 0.60 -8.32
N ASP A 292 27.70 1.54 -9.04
CA ASP A 292 27.70 2.96 -8.69
C ASP A 292 26.29 3.54 -8.77
N LYS A 293 25.54 3.25 -9.84
CA LYS A 293 24.14 3.67 -10.00
C LYS A 293 23.26 3.09 -8.90
N SER A 294 23.40 1.80 -8.59
CA SER A 294 22.60 1.15 -7.54
C SER A 294 22.84 1.78 -6.18
N LEU A 295 24.11 2.01 -5.83
CA LEU A 295 24.47 2.64 -4.57
C LEU A 295 23.96 4.08 -4.51
N ALA A 296 24.19 4.87 -5.55
CA ALA A 296 23.76 6.27 -5.61
C ALA A 296 22.23 6.37 -5.44
N SER A 297 21.47 5.54 -6.16
CA SER A 297 20.02 5.46 -6.03
C SER A 297 19.59 5.14 -4.60
N LEU A 298 20.17 4.12 -3.96
CA LEU A 298 19.83 3.74 -2.58
C LEU A 298 20.20 4.84 -1.57
N LYS A 299 21.39 5.45 -1.71
CA LYS A 299 21.86 6.55 -0.82
C LYS A 299 20.99 7.79 -0.90
N ASN A 300 20.42 8.08 -2.06
CA ASN A 300 19.62 9.28 -2.27
C ASN A 300 18.15 9.04 -1.86
N HIS A 301 17.57 7.91 -2.24
CA HIS A 301 16.12 7.72 -2.13
C HIS A 301 15.67 7.01 -0.85
N LEU A 302 16.49 6.17 -0.24
CA LEU A 302 16.13 5.53 1.03
C LEU A 302 15.92 6.56 2.17
N PRO A 303 16.77 7.59 2.33
CA PRO A 303 16.52 8.67 3.30
C PRO A 303 15.23 9.44 3.03
N GLU A 304 14.91 9.72 1.76
CA GLU A 304 13.70 10.44 1.38
C GLU A 304 12.44 9.64 1.71
N LEU A 305 12.45 8.34 1.40
CA LEU A 305 11.39 7.41 1.75
C LEU A 305 11.11 7.40 3.26
N PHE A 306 12.12 7.16 4.08
CA PHE A 306 11.93 7.09 5.53
C PHE A 306 11.65 8.45 6.17
N ARG A 307 12.06 9.56 5.55
CA ARG A 307 11.61 10.90 5.95
C ARG A 307 10.10 11.04 5.75
N ALA A 308 9.59 10.73 4.55
CA ALA A 308 8.15 10.81 4.26
C ALA A 308 7.32 9.92 5.20
N LEU A 309 7.80 8.71 5.50
CA LEU A 309 7.13 7.78 6.43
C LEU A 309 7.15 8.26 7.88
N SER A 310 8.24 8.90 8.30
CA SER A 310 8.35 9.51 9.63
C SER A 310 7.39 10.69 9.77
N GLU A 311 7.31 11.55 8.75
CA GLU A 311 6.38 12.69 8.70
C GLU A 311 4.91 12.20 8.72
N PHE A 312 4.58 11.19 7.94
CA PHE A 312 3.26 10.57 7.94
C PHE A 312 2.90 9.95 9.30
N SER A 313 3.83 9.19 9.90
CA SER A 313 3.59 8.55 11.21
C SER A 313 3.47 9.57 12.32
N TYR A 314 4.19 10.69 12.22
CA TYR A 314 4.03 11.83 13.12
C TYR A 314 2.63 12.44 13.00
N ALA A 315 2.17 12.70 11.78
CA ALA A 315 0.82 13.23 11.54
C ALA A 315 -0.26 12.29 12.11
N CYS A 316 -0.12 10.97 11.92
CA CYS A 316 -1.02 9.98 12.50
C CYS A 316 -0.97 9.99 14.04
N SER A 317 0.23 9.99 14.63
CA SER A 317 0.42 10.02 16.08
C SER A 317 -0.16 11.28 16.72
N ASP A 318 0.06 12.44 16.11
CA ASP A 318 -0.50 13.73 16.57
C ASP A 318 -2.03 13.72 16.48
N MET A 319 -2.58 13.32 15.32
CA MET A 319 -4.03 13.17 15.13
C MET A 319 -4.64 12.27 16.22
N TYR A 320 -4.12 11.07 16.42
CA TYR A 320 -4.67 10.14 17.40
C TYR A 320 -4.50 10.63 18.83
N SER A 321 -3.44 11.38 19.14
CA SER A 321 -3.28 12.05 20.44
C SER A 321 -4.34 13.14 20.68
N ARG A 322 -4.71 13.89 19.64
CA ARG A 322 -5.83 14.86 19.69
C ARG A 322 -7.18 14.16 19.88
N LEU A 323 -7.44 13.08 19.15
CA LEU A 323 -8.67 12.28 19.29
C LEU A 323 -8.78 11.64 20.69
N ARG A 324 -7.65 11.18 21.24
CA ARG A 324 -7.55 10.70 22.61
C ARG A 324 -7.92 11.78 23.63
N SER A 325 -7.53 13.02 23.37
CA SER A 325 -7.88 14.16 24.23
C SER A 325 -9.39 14.47 24.16
N ILE A 326 -9.99 14.42 22.97
CA ILE A 326 -11.44 14.61 22.76
C ILE A 326 -12.26 13.53 23.48
N SER A 327 -11.86 12.27 23.38
CA SER A 327 -12.58 11.16 24.05
C SER A 327 -12.45 11.23 25.58
N ARG A 328 -11.34 11.75 26.10
CA ARG A 328 -11.12 11.91 27.55
C ARG A 328 -11.85 13.11 28.13
N SER A 329 -11.95 14.23 27.42
CA SER A 329 -12.68 15.41 27.89
C SER A 329 -14.19 15.22 27.96
N GLN A 330 -14.70 14.16 27.31
CA GLN A 330 -16.12 13.82 27.29
C GLN A 330 -16.52 12.71 28.28
N LYS A 331 -15.57 12.19 29.06
CA LYS A 331 -15.94 11.40 30.25
C LYS A 331 -16.59 12.34 31.27
N PRO A 332 -17.80 12.04 31.77
CA PRO A 332 -18.30 12.72 32.96
C PRO A 332 -17.29 12.51 34.08
N ALA A 333 -16.97 13.55 34.85
CA ALA A 333 -16.30 13.39 36.13
C ALA A 333 -17.12 12.36 36.93
N GLY A 334 -16.52 11.20 37.21
CA GLY A 334 -17.20 10.14 37.96
C GLY A 334 -17.52 10.64 39.36
N ASN A 335 -18.77 10.41 39.77
CA ASN A 335 -19.17 10.42 41.19
C ASN A 335 -18.42 9.35 41.98
#